data_AF-A0A550HA80-F1
#
_entry.id   AF-A0A550HA80-F1
#
_cell.length_a   1.000
_cell.length_b   1.000
_cell.length_c   1.000
_cell.angle_alpha   90.00
_cell.angle_beta   90.00
_cell.angle_gamma   90.00
#
_symmetry.space_group_name_H-M   'P 1'
#
loop_
_entity.id
_entity.type
_entity.pdbx_description
1 polymer ?
#
loop_
_entity_poly.entity_id
_entity_poly.type
_entity_poly.pdbx_seq_one_letter_code
_entity_poly.pdbx_strand_id
1 'polypeptide(L)'
;MSDSLWPVRLSPKALAVLDVLPEHAREMLRDVMDIAGRDPWSFPPFDSRDPDGEDVRAAAVGHLTAVYWINRPAGRLYVIDVIWLG
;
A
#
# COMPACT_ATOMS: atom_id res chain seq x y z
N MET A 1 4.99 12.20 -18.92
CA MET A 1 4.64 11.32 -17.80
C MET A 1 4.42 12.23 -16.61
N SER A 2 3.18 12.42 -16.16
CA SER A 2 2.92 13.33 -15.04
C SER A 2 3.60 12.77 -13.81
N ASP A 3 4.50 13.56 -13.23
CA ASP A 3 5.19 13.32 -11.95
C ASP A 3 4.22 13.51 -10.77
N SER A 4 2.98 13.04 -10.93
CA SER A 4 1.92 13.17 -9.93
C SER A 4 2.02 12.02 -8.97
N LEU A 5 2.74 12.26 -7.87
CA LEU A 5 2.74 11.39 -6.71
C LEU A 5 1.34 11.34 -6.11
N TRP A 6 0.78 10.14 -6.01
CA TRP A 6 -0.46 9.87 -5.27
C TRP A 6 -0.15 9.92 -3.78
N PRO A 7 -0.68 10.89 -3.01
CA PRO A 7 -0.40 10.98 -1.59
C PRO A 7 -0.90 9.72 -0.88
N VAL A 8 -0.05 9.11 -0.06
CA VAL A 8 -0.40 7.93 0.72
C VAL A 8 -0.96 8.35 2.08
N ARG A 9 -2.04 7.70 2.51
CA ARG A 9 -2.65 7.85 3.83
C ARG A 9 -2.78 6.49 4.50
N LEU A 10 -2.41 6.42 5.77
CA LEU A 10 -2.55 5.21 6.56
C LEU A 10 -3.91 5.19 7.25
N SER A 11 -4.58 4.04 7.23
CA SER A 11 -5.67 3.78 8.16
C SER A 11 -5.14 3.76 9.60
N PRO A 12 -6.01 3.95 10.61
CA PRO A 12 -5.60 3.77 12.01
C PRO A 12 -5.00 2.38 12.28
N LYS A 13 -5.49 1.35 11.59
CA LYS A 13 -4.96 -0.01 11.68
C LYS A 13 -3.54 -0.12 11.14
N ALA A 14 -3.30 0.40 9.93
CA ALA A 14 -1.98 0.41 9.31
C ALA A 14 -0.98 1.24 10.12
N LEU A 15 -1.42 2.36 10.70
CA LEU A 15 -0.61 3.18 11.59
C LEU A 15 -0.19 2.42 12.86
N ALA A 16 -1.12 1.71 13.49
CA ALA A 16 -0.82 0.91 14.68
C ALA A 16 0.22 -0.20 14.41
N VAL A 17 0.21 -0.79 13.21
CA VAL A 17 1.24 -1.75 12.79
C VAL A 17 2.58 -1.05 12.58
N LEU A 18 2.58 0.10 11.88
CA LEU A 18 3.80 0.89 11.65
C LEU A 18 4.53 1.23 12.96
N ASP A 19 3.80 1.55 14.03
CA ASP A 19 4.36 1.92 15.33
C ASP A 19 5.16 0.79 16.02
N VAL A 20 4.88 -0.48 15.69
CA VAL A 20 5.53 -1.65 16.30
C VAL A 20 6.48 -2.38 15.35
N LEU A 21 6.61 -1.93 14.10
CA LEU A 21 7.52 -2.55 13.14
C LEU A 21 8.99 -2.36 13.53
N PRO A 22 9.84 -3.39 13.37
CA PRO A 22 11.29 -3.20 13.45
C PRO A 22 11.76 -2.22 12.37
N GLU A 23 12.89 -1.53 12.58
CA GLU A 23 13.34 -0.45 11.67
C GLU A 23 13.43 -0.89 10.21
N HIS A 24 14.03 -2.07 9.95
CA HIS A 24 14.15 -2.60 8.59
C HIS A 24 12.79 -2.81 7.91
N ALA A 25 11.75 -3.22 8.65
CA ALA A 25 10.41 -3.39 8.10
C ALA A 25 9.72 -2.03 7.87
N ARG A 26 10.02 -1.02 8.69
CA ARG A 26 9.56 0.36 8.46
C ARG A 26 10.16 0.94 7.19
N GLU A 27 11.43 0.68 6.92
CA GLU A 27 12.09 1.04 5.66
C GLU A 27 11.44 0.34 4.47
N MET A 28 11.24 -0.98 4.54
CA MET A 28 10.52 -1.72 3.49
C MET A 28 9.12 -1.16 3.21
N LEU A 29 8.36 -0.80 4.25
CA LEU A 29 7.03 -0.21 4.08
C LEU A 29 7.11 1.17 3.42
N ARG A 30 8.11 2.00 3.77
CA ARG A 30 8.33 3.30 3.10
C ARG A 30 8.62 3.11 1.62
N ASP A 31 9.48 2.16 1.26
CA ASP A 31 9.82 1.88 -0.14
C ASP A 31 8.60 1.39 -0.93
N VAL A 32 7.81 0.49 -0.34
CA VAL A 32 6.55 0.02 -0.93
C VAL A 32 5.58 1.18 -1.17
N MET A 33 5.41 2.08 -0.20
CA MET A 33 4.53 3.24 -0.33
C MET A 33 5.05 4.26 -1.36
N ASP A 34 6.36 4.41 -1.49
CA ASP A 34 6.99 5.28 -2.50
C ASP A 34 6.76 4.74 -3.92
N ILE A 35 6.91 3.42 -4.11
CA ILE A 35 6.59 2.76 -5.39
C ILE A 35 5.10 2.90 -5.72
N ALA A 36 4.22 2.56 -4.78
CA ALA A 36 2.78 2.69 -4.99
C ALA A 36 2.36 4.15 -5.24
N GLY A 37 2.97 5.11 -4.56
CA GLY A 37 2.70 6.53 -4.75
C GLY A 37 3.06 7.03 -6.16
N ARG A 38 4.13 6.49 -6.77
CA ARG A 38 4.52 6.82 -8.16
C ARG A 38 3.67 6.10 -9.20
N ASP A 39 3.36 4.83 -8.96
CA ASP A 39 2.54 4.00 -9.84
C ASP A 39 1.59 3.13 -9.00
N PRO A 40 0.35 3.61 -8.76
CA PRO A 40 -0.62 2.90 -7.92
C PRO A 40 -1.01 1.53 -8.45
N TRP A 41 -0.84 1.26 -9.75
CA TRP A 41 -1.22 0.01 -10.39
C TRP A 41 -0.03 -0.97 -10.57
N SER A 42 1.17 -0.59 -10.11
CA SER A 42 2.39 -1.42 -10.21
C SER A 42 2.30 -2.75 -9.46
N PHE A 43 1.51 -2.81 -8.39
CA PHE A 43 1.27 -4.03 -7.62
C PHE A 43 0.03 -4.80 -8.10
N PRO A 44 0.00 -6.13 -7.94
CA PRO A 44 -1.12 -6.95 -8.39
C PRO A 44 -2.42 -6.59 -7.65
N PRO A 45 -3.59 -6.88 -8.25
CA PRO A 45 -4.86 -6.85 -7.56
C PRO A 45 -4.81 -7.67 -6.27
N PHE A 46 -5.48 -7.21 -5.22
CA PHE A 46 -5.59 -7.93 -3.96
C PHE A 46 -6.28 -9.29 -4.14
N ASP A 47 -7.39 -9.31 -4.88
CA ASP A 47 -8.03 -10.53 -5.35
C ASP A 47 -8.25 -10.42 -6.86
N SER A 48 -7.58 -11.29 -7.63
CA SER A 48 -7.72 -11.33 -9.09
C SER A 48 -9.06 -11.87 -9.56
N ARG A 49 -9.86 -12.46 -8.67
CA ARG A 49 -11.20 -13.00 -8.95
C ARG A 49 -12.31 -12.01 -8.60
N ASP A 50 -11.97 -10.91 -7.94
CA ASP A 50 -12.93 -9.87 -7.57
C ASP A 50 -12.97 -8.77 -8.65
N PRO A 51 -14.01 -8.74 -9.50
CA PRO A 51 -14.14 -7.70 -10.53
C PRO A 51 -14.36 -6.31 -9.94
N ASP A 52 -14.90 -6.21 -8.72
CA ASP A 52 -15.13 -4.93 -8.03
C ASP A 52 -13.86 -4.46 -7.29
N GLY A 53 -12.87 -5.35 -7.15
CA GLY A 53 -11.60 -5.12 -6.48
C GLY A 53 -10.52 -4.43 -7.33
N GLU A 54 -10.87 -3.86 -8.48
CA GLU A 54 -9.91 -3.25 -9.42
C GLU A 54 -9.02 -2.19 -8.76
N ASP A 55 -9.51 -1.50 -7.73
CA ASP A 55 -8.74 -0.45 -7.05
C ASP A 55 -8.06 -0.91 -5.77
N VAL A 56 -8.16 -2.20 -5.40
CA VAL A 56 -7.50 -2.75 -4.22
C VAL A 56 -6.29 -3.56 -4.62
N ARG A 57 -5.14 -3.24 -4.03
CA ARG A 57 -3.84 -3.78 -4.40
C ARG A 57 -3.13 -4.39 -3.21
N ALA A 58 -2.32 -5.40 -3.48
CA ALA A 58 -1.49 -6.06 -2.48
C ALA A 58 -0.02 -5.94 -2.86
N ALA A 59 0.74 -5.16 -2.09
CA ALA A 59 2.18 -5.07 -2.22
C ALA A 59 2.86 -6.03 -1.24
N ALA A 60 3.15 -7.25 -1.69
CA ALA A 60 3.84 -8.27 -0.90
C ALA A 60 5.34 -8.29 -1.22
N VAL A 61 6.18 -7.99 -0.24
CA VAL A 61 7.65 -7.99 -0.33
C VAL A 61 8.22 -8.68 0.91
N GLY A 62 8.80 -9.88 0.73
CA GLY A 62 9.32 -10.67 1.84
C GLY A 62 8.24 -10.98 2.88
N HIS A 63 8.47 -10.59 4.14
CA HIS A 63 7.52 -10.75 5.25
C HIS A 63 6.52 -9.60 5.39
N LEU A 64 6.63 -8.55 4.58
CA LEU A 64 5.73 -7.39 4.61
C LEU A 64 4.67 -7.51 3.50
N THR A 65 3.40 -7.30 3.84
CA THR A 65 2.34 -7.04 2.85
C THR A 65 1.61 -5.77 3.21
N ALA A 66 1.55 -4.80 2.29
CA ALA A 66 0.70 -3.63 2.41
C ALA A 66 -0.50 -3.78 1.47
N VAL A 67 -1.72 -3.66 2.01
CA VAL A 67 -2.95 -3.63 1.24
C VAL A 67 -3.42 -2.19 1.14
N TYR A 68 -3.61 -1.69 -0.07
CA TYR A 68 -4.05 -0.31 -0.29
C TYR A 68 -5.16 -0.20 -1.32
N TRP A 69 -5.97 0.84 -1.17
CA TRP A 69 -7.01 1.23 -2.11
C TRP A 69 -6.62 2.51 -2.86
N ILE A 70 -6.83 2.49 -4.17
CA ILE A 70 -6.62 3.60 -5.09
C ILE A 70 -7.90 4.43 -5.15
N ASN A 71 -7.95 5.55 -4.44
CA ASN A 71 -9.09 6.46 -4.52
C ASN A 71 -8.91 7.40 -5.72
N ARG A 72 -9.36 6.95 -6.90
CA ARG A 72 -9.22 7.72 -8.16
C ARG A 72 -9.86 9.12 -8.07
N PRO A 73 -11.10 9.28 -7.58
CA PRO A 73 -11.73 10.61 -7.48
C PRO A 73 -10.94 11.60 -6.59
N ALA A 74 -10.28 11.12 -5.54
CA ALA A 74 -9.52 11.95 -4.61
C ALA A 74 -8.01 12.02 -4.90
N GLY A 75 -7.53 11.32 -5.94
CA GLY A 75 -6.13 11.30 -6.37
C GLY A 75 -5.15 10.85 -5.28
N ARG A 76 -5.51 9.88 -4.44
CA ARG A 76 -4.70 9.45 -3.28
C ARG A 76 -4.84 7.95 -2.97
N LEU A 77 -3.89 7.42 -2.22
CA LEU A 77 -3.90 6.03 -1.76
C LEU A 77 -4.29 5.95 -0.29
N TYR A 78 -5.07 4.93 0.06
CA TYR A 78 -5.36 4.57 1.43
C TYR A 78 -4.78 3.19 1.72
N VAL A 79 -3.75 3.12 2.56
CA VAL A 79 -3.27 1.84 3.10
C VAL A 79 -4.26 1.36 4.12
N ILE A 80 -4.98 0.30 3.77
CA ILE A 80 -6.04 -0.29 4.57
C ILE A 80 -5.42 -1.16 5.66
N ASP A 81 -4.41 -1.96 5.30
CA ASP A 81 -3.78 -2.92 6.18
C ASP A 81 -2.29 -3.05 5.90
N VAL A 82 -1.54 -3.39 6.96
CA VAL A 82 -0.12 -3.77 6.87
C VAL A 82 0.03 -5.06 7.65
N ILE A 83 0.56 -6.09 7.01
CA ILE A 83 0.79 -7.40 7.58
C ILE A 83 2.30 -7.60 7.64
N TRP A 84 2.78 -8.01 8.82
CA TRP A 84 4.18 -8.34 9.07
C TRP A 84 4.27 -9.76 9.64
N LEU A 85 5.08 -10.60 9.02
CA LEU A 85 5.19 -12.03 9.35
C LEU A 85 6.48 -12.41 10.11
N GLY A 86 7.31 -11.47 10.56
CA GLY A 86 8.53 -11.82 11.33
C GLY A 86 9.21 -10.68 12.08
#